data_AF-A0A661QMR6-F1
#
_entry.id   AF-A0A661QMR6-F1
#
_cell.length_a   1.000
_cell.length_b   1.000
_cell.length_c   1.000
_cell.angle_alpha   90.00
_cell.angle_beta   90.00
_cell.angle_gamma   90.00
#
_symmetry.space_group_name_H-M   'P 1'
#
loop_
_entity.id
_entity.type
_entity.pdbx_description
1 polymer ?
#
loop_
_entity_poly.entity_id
_entity_poly.type
_entity_poly.pdbx_seq_one_letter_code
_entity_poly.pdbx_strand_id
1 'polypeptide(L)'
;MVALTQKKFSISSEQKLFLENYRQWGFTDQSSIVREALTRFIRESKTRRRKNQIAQKARELLPDYKTDKGLTTFTDLDGEDFL
;
A
#
# COMPACT_ATOMS: atom_id res chain seq x y z
N MET A 1 -22.55 11.71 -4.21
CA MET A 1 -22.36 10.35 -4.75
C MET A 1 -21.00 10.31 -5.45
N VAL A 2 -20.11 9.38 -5.08
CA VAL A 2 -18.83 9.21 -5.80
C VAL A 2 -19.12 8.52 -7.13
N ALA A 3 -18.61 9.05 -8.24
CA ALA A 3 -18.76 8.43 -9.54
C ALA A 3 -18.00 7.09 -9.56
N LEU A 4 -18.71 5.99 -9.83
CA LEU A 4 -18.11 4.65 -9.93
C LEU A 4 -17.74 4.37 -11.38
N THR A 5 -16.45 4.18 -11.64
CA THR A 5 -15.97 3.72 -12.95
C THR A 5 -16.17 2.21 -13.07
N GLN A 6 -16.91 1.78 -14.08
CA GLN A 6 -17.06 0.35 -14.39
C GLN A 6 -15.96 -0.10 -15.33
N LYS A 7 -15.28 -1.20 -15.00
CA LYS A 7 -14.25 -1.82 -15.85
C LYS A 7 -14.45 -3.32 -15.90
N LYS A 8 -14.39 -3.90 -17.10
CA LYS A 8 -14.42 -5.34 -17.33
C LYS A 8 -12.99 -5.87 -17.41
N PHE A 9 -12.76 -7.03 -16.81
CA PHE A 9 -11.47 -7.71 -16.83
C PHE A 9 -11.69 -9.22 -16.82
N SER A 10 -10.75 -9.95 -17.39
CA SER A 10 -10.75 -11.42 -17.35
C SER A 10 -10.03 -11.90 -16.10
N ILE A 11 -10.53 -12.99 -15.52
CA ILE A 11 -9.94 -13.65 -14.35
C ILE A 11 -9.76 -15.14 -14.63
N SER A 12 -8.88 -15.79 -13.89
CA SER A 12 -8.72 -17.24 -13.95
C SER A 12 -9.93 -17.96 -13.32
N SER A 13 -10.12 -19.23 -13.66
CA SER A 13 -11.15 -20.07 -13.05
C SER A 13 -11.00 -20.18 -11.52
N GLU A 14 -9.75 -20.25 -11.03
CA GLU A 14 -9.44 -20.26 -9.59
C GLU A 14 -9.88 -18.97 -8.90
N GLN A 15 -9.58 -17.82 -9.51
CA GLN A 15 -10.00 -16.51 -9.00
C GLN A 15 -11.53 -16.38 -8.99
N LYS A 16 -12.21 -16.96 -9.98
CA LYS A 16 -13.67 -17.00 -10.01
C LYS A 16 -14.23 -17.83 -8.84
N LEU A 17 -13.70 -19.03 -8.61
CA LEU A 17 -14.10 -19.89 -7.49
C LEU A 17 -13.87 -19.22 -6.13
N PHE A 18 -12.75 -18.50 -5.99
CA PHE A 18 -12.52 -17.66 -4.83
C PHE A 18 -13.65 -16.63 -4.70
N LEU A 19 -13.89 -15.82 -5.73
CA LEU A 19 -14.90 -14.76 -5.67
C LEU A 19 -16.33 -15.28 -5.47
N GLU A 20 -16.65 -16.54 -5.76
CA GLU A 20 -17.98 -17.12 -5.48
C GLU A 20 -18.29 -17.22 -3.98
N ASN A 21 -17.26 -17.33 -3.13
CA ASN A 21 -17.42 -17.42 -1.67
C ASN A 21 -17.53 -16.04 -0.98
N TYR A 22 -17.75 -14.96 -1.74
CA TYR A 22 -17.78 -13.57 -1.24
C TYR A 22 -18.66 -13.33 -0.01
N ARG A 23 -19.78 -14.05 0.09
CA ARG A 23 -20.71 -13.94 1.22
C ARG A 23 -20.13 -14.45 2.54
N GLN A 24 -19.26 -15.46 2.49
CA GLN A 24 -18.60 -16.01 3.69
C GLN A 24 -17.67 -14.98 4.35
N TRP A 25 -17.21 -13.99 3.57
CA TRP A 25 -16.37 -12.90 4.04
C TRP A 25 -17.14 -11.60 4.31
N GLY A 26 -18.48 -11.66 4.31
CA GLY A 26 -19.34 -10.52 4.66
C GLY A 26 -19.56 -9.49 3.55
N PHE A 27 -19.24 -9.82 2.29
CA PHE A 27 -19.48 -8.90 1.17
C PHE A 27 -20.86 -9.12 0.53
N THR A 28 -21.43 -8.03 0.01
CA THR A 28 -22.74 -8.02 -0.68
C THR A 28 -22.68 -8.58 -2.09
N ASP A 29 -21.54 -8.42 -2.77
CA ASP A 29 -21.32 -8.81 -4.16
C ASP A 29 -19.83 -8.97 -4.46
N GLN A 30 -19.52 -9.65 -5.57
CA GLN A 30 -18.15 -9.88 -6.02
C GLN A 30 -17.38 -8.59 -6.33
N SER A 31 -18.06 -7.54 -6.80
CA SER A 31 -17.36 -6.28 -7.08
C SER A 31 -16.96 -5.57 -5.79
N SER A 32 -17.72 -5.71 -4.71
CA SER A 32 -17.41 -5.12 -3.40
C SER A 32 -16.15 -5.71 -2.77
N ILE A 33 -15.96 -7.03 -2.80
CA ILE A 33 -14.71 -7.64 -2.33
C ILE A 33 -13.50 -7.23 -3.19
N VAL A 34 -13.67 -7.16 -4.52
CA VAL A 34 -12.59 -6.73 -5.41
C VAL A 34 -12.22 -5.27 -5.15
N ARG A 35 -13.20 -4.38 -4.94
CA ARG A 35 -12.95 -2.97 -4.60
C ARG A 35 -12.18 -2.82 -3.29
N GLU A 36 -12.56 -3.58 -2.26
CA GLU A 36 -11.86 -3.56 -0.97
C GLU A 36 -10.42 -4.06 -1.10
N ALA A 37 -10.22 -5.20 -1.79
CA ALA A 37 -8.90 -5.75 -2.05
C ALA A 37 -8.00 -4.77 -2.82
N LEU A 38 -8.53 -4.13 -3.86
CA LEU A 38 -7.82 -3.09 -4.62
C LEU A 38 -7.48 -1.87 -3.76
N THR A 39 -8.40 -1.44 -2.90
CA THR A 39 -8.19 -0.30 -2.00
C THR A 39 -7.04 -0.58 -1.04
N ARG A 40 -7.02 -1.78 -0.44
CA ARG A 40 -5.93 -2.23 0.44
C ARG A 40 -4.61 -2.31 -0.32
N PHE A 41 -4.60 -2.96 -1.47
CA PHE A 41 -3.40 -3.09 -2.30
C PHE A 41 -2.81 -1.72 -2.71
N ILE A 42 -3.67 -0.77 -3.10
CA ILE A 42 -3.24 0.59 -3.46
C ILE A 42 -2.65 1.30 -2.25
N ARG A 43 -3.28 1.19 -1.07
CA ARG A 43 -2.79 1.78 0.18
C ARG A 43 -1.41 1.22 0.52
N GLU A 44 -1.26 -0.09 0.55
CA GLU A 44 0.00 -0.77 0.84
C GLU A 44 1.10 -0.41 -0.17
N SER A 45 0.76 -0.37 -1.46
CA SER A 45 1.70 0.02 -2.51
C SER A 45 2.18 1.46 -2.35
N LYS A 46 1.28 2.40 -1.99
CA LYS A 46 1.64 3.79 -1.70
C LYS A 46 2.53 3.89 -0.47
N THR A 47 2.17 3.19 0.62
CA THR A 47 2.98 3.11 1.85
C THR A 47 4.37 2.58 1.57
N ARG A 48 4.49 1.46 0.85
CA ARG A 48 5.78 0.87 0.48
C ARG A 48 6.62 1.81 -0.37
N ARG A 49 6.00 2.48 -1.35
CA ARG A 49 6.68 3.48 -2.17
C ARG A 49 7.22 4.63 -1.33
N ARG A 50 6.42 5.14 -0.38
CA ARG A 50 6.83 6.21 0.54
C ARG A 50 8.00 5.76 1.43
N LYS A 51 7.93 4.57 2.02
CA LYS A 51 9.05 4.00 2.81
C LYS A 51 10.33 3.93 1.99
N ASN A 52 10.26 3.43 0.75
CA ASN A 52 11.42 3.35 -0.14
C ASN A 52 12.02 4.74 -0.46
N GLN A 53 11.17 5.75 -0.68
CA GLN A 53 11.62 7.13 -0.93
C GLN A 53 12.31 7.73 0.29
N ILE A 54 11.73 7.54 1.49
CA ILE A 54 12.33 8.00 2.75
C ILE A 54 13.69 7.31 2.96
N ALA A 55 13.76 5.99 2.83
CA ALA A 55 14.99 5.23 2.99
C ALA A 55 16.06 5.61 1.94
N GLN A 56 15.65 5.99 0.73
CA GLN A 56 16.58 6.53 -0.26
C GLN A 56 17.11 7.89 0.16
N LYS A 57 16.23 8.83 0.57
CA LYS A 57 16.64 10.17 1.01
C LYS A 57 17.49 10.15 2.28
N ALA A 58 17.17 9.29 3.24
CA ALA A 58 17.98 9.05 4.41
C ALA A 58 19.41 8.66 4.03
N ARG A 59 19.57 7.74 3.06
CA ARG A 59 20.89 7.32 2.56
C ARG A 59 21.64 8.45 1.86
N GLU A 60 20.96 9.27 1.07
CA GLU A 60 21.55 10.44 0.41
C GLU A 60 22.06 11.48 1.42
N LEU A 61 21.36 11.66 2.55
CA LEU A 61 21.71 12.62 3.60
C LEU A 61 22.73 12.10 4.61
N LEU A 62 23.07 10.80 4.62
CA LEU A 62 24.05 10.21 5.54
C LEU A 62 25.38 10.99 5.65
N PRO A 63 25.96 11.57 4.58
CA PRO A 63 27.16 12.38 4.69
C PRO A 63 26.97 13.63 5.56
N ASP A 64 25.80 14.28 5.48
CA ASP A 64 25.48 15.51 6.21
C ASP A 64 25.31 15.25 7.72
N TYR A 65 24.86 14.06 8.09
CA TYR A 65 24.80 13.61 9.49
C TYR A 65 26.19 13.38 10.11
N LYS A 66 27.24 13.16 9.31
CA LYS A 66 28.60 12.98 9.83
C LYS A 66 29.30 14.29 10.15
N THR A 67 28.88 15.37 9.51
CA THR A 67 29.49 16.70 9.65
C THR A 67 28.83 17.53 10.75
N ASP A 68 27.57 17.26 11.09
CA ASP A 68 26.85 17.98 12.16
C ASP A 68 26.60 17.08 13.37
N LYS A 69 27.26 17.40 14.50
CA LYS A 69 27.15 16.65 15.77
C LYS A 69 25.76 16.70 16.40
N GLY A 70 24.89 17.62 15.97
CA GLY A 70 23.52 17.74 16.47
C GLY A 70 22.51 16.85 15.76
N LEU A 71 22.88 16.24 14.62
CA LEU A 71 21.96 15.47 13.79
C LEU A 71 22.13 13.95 14.01
N THR A 72 21.02 13.26 14.28
CA THR A 72 20.97 11.80 14.41
C THR A 72 20.50 11.14 13.12
N THR A 73 21.19 10.09 12.68
CA THR A 73 20.87 9.37 11.44
C THR A 73 19.46 8.81 11.48
N PHE A 74 18.74 8.94 10.37
CA PHE A 74 17.42 8.35 10.19
C PHE A 74 17.49 6.82 10.24
N THR A 75 16.63 6.21 11.06
CA THR A 75 16.57 4.76 11.31
C THR A 75 15.22 4.17 10.91
N ASP A 76 15.12 2.84 10.92
CA ASP A 76 13.86 2.14 10.60
C ASP A 76 12.73 2.47 11.59
N LEU A 77 13.06 2.84 12.85
CA LEU A 77 12.10 3.25 13.87
C LEU A 77 11.42 4.58 13.50
N ASP A 78 12.17 5.50 12.90
CA ASP A 78 11.64 6.79 12.44
C ASP A 78 10.66 6.60 11.27
N GLY A 79 10.80 5.51 10.50
CA GLY A 79 9.96 5.21 9.34
C GLY A 79 8.52 4.80 9.66
N GLU A 80 8.22 4.40 10.90
CA GLU A 80 6.87 4.00 11.32
C GLU A 80 6.00 5.20 11.73
N ASP A 81 6.60 6.32 12.18
CA ASP A 81 5.87 7.54 12.58
C ASP A 81 5.33 8.36 11.40
N PHE A 82 5.79 8.10 10.17
CA PHE A 82 5.35 8.82 8.98
C PHE A 82 4.19 8.15 8.21
N LEU A 83 3.49 7.17 8.78
CA LEU A 83 2.50 6.32 8.11
C LEU A 83 1.04 6.59 8.48
#